data_AF-A0ABD2NCL1-F1
#
_entry.id   AF-A0ABD2NCL1-F1
#
_cell.length_a   1.000
_cell.length_b   1.000
_cell.length_c   1.000
_cell.angle_alpha   90.00
_cell.angle_beta   90.00
_cell.angle_gamma   90.00
#
_symmetry.space_group_name_H-M   'P 1'
#
loop_
_entity.id
_entity.type
_entity.pdbx_description
1 polymer ?
#
loop_
_entity_poly.entity_id
_entity_poly.type
_entity_poly.pdbx_seq_one_letter_code
_entity_poly.pdbx_strand_id
1 'polypeptide(L)' 'IYTDWANHYLEKARSKKRVNSLASDCSDGVLLAEVIESVMCQKIPDVNRKPKTPTQMVSLKLTLLMFRNRSLNFAN' A
#
# COMPACT_ATOMS: atom_id res chain seq x y z
N ILE A 1 16.56 3.73 -5.01
CA ILE A 1 16.30 2.28 -4.79
C ILE A 1 14.86 2.04 -4.34
N TYR A 2 14.47 2.31 -3.09
CA TYR A 2 13.08 2.03 -2.66
C TYR A 2 12.02 2.88 -3.38
N THR A 3 12.32 4.14 -3.68
CA THR A 3 11.44 5.04 -4.45
C THR A 3 11.20 4.51 -5.87
N ASP A 4 12.25 4.08 -6.55
CA ASP A 4 12.17 3.52 -7.91
C ASP A 4 11.38 2.21 -7.92
N TRP A 5 11.62 1.35 -6.93
CA TRP A 5 10.85 0.13 -6.74
C TRP A 5 9.36 0.42 -6.55
N ALA A 6 9.01 1.36 -5.67
CA ALA A 6 7.61 1.75 -5.46
C ALA A 6 6.97 2.29 -6.74
N ASN A 7 7.68 3.16 -7.47
CA ASN A 7 7.20 3.71 -8.75
C ASN A 7 7.00 2.62 -9.81
N HIS A 8 7.89 1.63 -9.90
CA HIS A 8 7.72 0.49 -10.81
C HIS A 8 6.39 -0.24 -10.57
N TYR A 9 6.04 -0.52 -9.32
CA TYR A 9 4.78 -1.18 -8.99
C TYR A 9 3.56 -0.27 -9.18
N LEU A 10 3.70 1.04 -8.97
CA LEU A 10 2.63 2.00 -9.26
C LEU A 10 2.36 2.12 -10.77
N GLU A 11 3.41 2.11 -11.59
CA GLU A 11 3.29 2.09 -13.05
C GLU A 11 2.61 0.79 -13.52
N LYS A 12 2.97 -0.36 -12.93
CA LYS A 12 2.30 -1.65 -13.18
C LYS A 12 0.81 -1.62 -12.80
N ALA A 13 0.46 -0.92 -11.74
CA ALA A 13 -0.93 -0.71 -11.30
C ALA A 13 -1.68 0.36 -12.14
N ARG A 14 -1.02 1.00 -13.12
CA ARG A 14 -1.52 2.16 -13.88
C ARG A 14 -1.92 3.33 -12.99
N SER A 15 -1.23 3.50 -11.86
CA SER A 15 -1.42 4.64 -10.98
C SER A 15 -0.94 5.92 -11.65
N LYS A 16 -1.67 7.01 -11.47
CA LYS A 16 -1.24 8.35 -11.91
C LYS A 16 -0.30 9.03 -10.90
N LYS A 17 -0.10 8.41 -9.73
CA LYS A 17 0.73 8.96 -8.66
C LYS A 17 2.18 8.53 -8.84
N ARG A 18 3.10 9.42 -8.46
CA ARG A 18 4.54 9.14 -8.38
C ARG A 18 5.03 9.43 -6.98
N VAL A 19 5.90 8.56 -6.48
CA VAL A 19 6.59 8.70 -5.20
C VAL A 19 7.90 9.43 -5.45
N ASN A 20 8.09 10.54 -4.74
CA ASN A 20 9.37 11.25 -4.69
C ASN A 20 10.10 10.95 -3.38
N SER A 21 9.35 10.83 -2.29
CA SER A 21 9.85 10.48 -0.96
C SER A 21 8.88 9.52 -0.28
N LEU A 22 9.27 8.24 -0.14
CA LEU A 22 8.46 7.23 0.56
C LEU A 22 7.98 7.70 1.94
N ALA A 23 8.85 8.38 2.70
CA ALA A 23 8.51 8.81 4.06
C ALA A 23 7.34 9.81 4.07
N SER A 24 7.32 10.73 3.10
CA SER A 24 6.29 11.77 2.99
C SER A 24 5.06 11.26 2.23
N ASP A 25 5.27 10.56 1.12
CA ASP A 25 4.23 10.11 0.21
C ASP A 25 3.45 8.90 0.73
N CYS A 26 4.04 8.08 1.61
CA CYS A 26 3.35 6.97 2.27
C CYS A 26 2.79 7.31 3.67
N SER A 27 2.82 8.59 4.06
CA SER A 27 2.39 9.04 5.38
C SER A 27 0.90 8.75 5.66
N ASP A 28 0.04 8.94 4.64
CA ASP A 28 -1.39 8.67 4.68
C ASP A 28 -1.75 7.17 4.52
N GLY A 29 -0.78 6.34 4.11
CA GLY A 29 -0.94 4.91 3.88
C GLY A 29 -1.64 4.53 2.56
N VAL A 30 -2.16 5.48 1.78
CA VAL A 30 -2.92 5.19 0.55
C VAL A 30 -1.99 4.72 -0.56
N LEU A 31 -0.89 5.44 -0.76
CA LEU A 31 0.14 5.05 -1.73
C LEU A 31 0.78 3.71 -1.36
N LEU A 32 0.98 3.47 -0.05
CA LEU A 32 1.49 2.21 0.45
C LEU A 32 0.54 1.05 0.13
N ALA A 33 -0.77 1.26 0.29
CA ALA A 33 -1.77 0.25 -0.06
C ALA A 33 -1.72 -0.09 -1.55
N GLU A 34 -1.63 0.90 -2.42
CA GLU A 34 -1.58 0.71 -3.88
C GLU A 34 -0.32 -0.03 -4.34
N VAL A 35 0.83 0.28 -3.73
CA VAL A 35 2.08 -0.45 -3.94
C VAL A 35 1.94 -1.91 -3.48
N ILE A 36 1.37 -2.15 -2.30
CA ILE A 36 1.17 -3.52 -1.77
C ILE A 36 0.18 -4.31 -2.64
N GLU A 37 -0.94 -3.73 -3.08
CA GLU A 37 -1.89 -4.39 -3.98
C GLU A 37 -1.20 -4.83 -5.29
N SER A 38 -0.31 -3.99 -5.82
CA SER A 38 0.44 -4.26 -7.05
C SER A 38 1.51 -5.35 -6.88
N VAL A 39 2.20 -5.37 -5.74
CA VAL A 39 3.19 -6.41 -5.41
C VAL A 39 2.54 -7.77 -5.20
N MET A 40 1.42 -7.79 -4.48
CA MET A 40 0.66 -9.00 -4.17
C MET A 40 -0.21 -9.48 -5.34
N CYS A 41 -0.35 -8.67 -6.40
CA CYS A 41 -1.29 -8.87 -7.51
C CYS A 41 -2.74 -9.14 -7.02
N GLN A 42 -3.11 -8.57 -5.87
CA GLN A 42 -4.41 -8.78 -5.22
C GLN A 42 -4.91 -7.47 -4.63
N LYS A 43 -6.22 -7.21 -4.78
CA LYS A 43 -6.86 -6.06 -4.12
C LYS A 43 -7.09 -6.35 -2.65
N ILE A 44 -6.87 -5.34 -1.82
CA ILE A 44 -7.14 -5.42 -0.39
C ILE A 44 -8.57 -4.92 -0.17
N PRO A 45 -9.48 -5.76 0.32
CA PRO A 45 -10.84 -5.34 0.61
C PRO A 45 -10.86 -4.28 1.73
N ASP A 46 -11.83 -3.37 1.66
CA ASP A 46 -12.10 -2.36 2.69
C ASP A 46 -10.97 -1.35 2.97
N VAL A 47 -10.05 -1.15 2.01
CA VAL A 47 -9.08 -0.05 2.10
C VAL A 47 -9.78 1.31 2.00
N ASN A 48 -9.69 2.10 3.08
CA ASN A 48 -10.05 3.51 3.02
C ASN A 48 -8.99 4.27 2.21
N ARG A 49 -9.32 4.60 0.95
CA ARG A 49 -8.43 5.33 0.02
C ARG A 49 -8.35 6.84 0.27
N LYS A 50 -9.08 7.35 1.27
CA LYS A 50 -9.06 8.75 1.70
C LYS A 50 -9.11 8.83 3.24
N PRO A 51 -8.09 8.31 3.95
CA PRO A 51 -8.02 8.41 5.40
C PRO A 51 -7.84 9.88 5.77
N LYS A 52 -8.81 10.42 6.52
CA LYS A 52 -8.84 11.82 6.98
C LYS A 52 -8.38 11.97 8.42
N THR A 53 -8.36 10.89 9.19
CA THR A 53 -7.99 10.89 10.61
C THR A 53 -6.78 10.00 10.88
N PRO A 54 -5.99 10.29 11.94
CA PRO A 54 -4.88 9.43 12.35
C PRO A 54 -5.33 7.97 12.60
N THR A 55 -6.51 7.78 13.18
CA THR A 55 -7.11 6.46 13.40
C THR A 55 -7.34 5.70 12.09
N GLN A 56 -7.79 6.38 11.03
CA GLN A 56 -7.98 5.76 9.72
C GLN A 56 -6.65 5.39 9.05
N MET A 57 -5.60 6.19 9.24
CA MET A 57 -4.25 5.88 8.75
C MET A 57 -3.65 4.66 9.47
N VAL A 58 -3.80 4.57 10.80
CA VAL A 58 -3.35 3.41 11.59
C VAL A 58 -4.14 2.16 11.21
N SER A 59 -5.46 2.28 11.06
CA SER A 59 -6.33 1.18 10.63
C SER A 59 -5.89 0.63 9.27
N LEU A 60 -5.60 1.51 8.30
CA LEU A 60 -5.09 1.09 6.98
C LEU A 60 -3.76 0.33 7.09
N LYS A 61 -2.81 0.81 7.91
CA LYS A 61 -1.52 0.14 8.15
C LYS A 61 -1.71 -1.23 8.80
N LEU A 62 -2.64 -1.37 9.75
CA LEU A 62 -2.96 -2.64 10.39
C LEU A 62 -3.60 -3.63 9.41
N THR A 63 -4.55 -3.19 8.58
CA THR A 63 -5.17 -4.03 7.54
C THR A 63 -4.11 -4.55 6.56
N LEU A 64 -3.17 -3.70 6.15
CA LEU A 64 -2.05 -4.10 5.28
C LEU A 64 -1.16 -5.17 5.94
N LEU A 65 -0.83 -5.01 7.21
CA LEU A 65 -0.01 -5.97 7.96
C LEU A 65 -0.73 -7.32 8.14
N MET A 66 -2.03 -7.28 8.44
CA MET A 66 -2.88 -8.47 8.56
C MET A 66 -3.01 -9.20 7.23
N PHE A 67 -3.22 -8.46 6.12
CA PHE A 67 -3.31 -9.05 4.78
C PHE A 67 -2.00 -9.72 4.37
N ARG A 68 -0.86 -9.08 4.63
CA ARG A 68 0.48 -9.67 4.42
C ARG A 68 0.66 -10.97 5.21
N ASN A 69 0.33 -10.97 6.50
CA ASN A 69 0.45 -12.18 7.33
C ASN A 69 -0.48 -13.30 6.85
N ARG A 70 -1.71 -12.98 6.43
CA ARG A 70 -2.65 -13.97 5.92
C ARG A 70 -2.14 -14.62 4.64
N SER A 71 -1.59 -13.83 3.71
CA SER A 71 -1.00 -14.35 2.47
C SER A 71 0.21 -15.27 2.72
N LEU A 72 1.06 -14.95 3.70
CA LEU A 72 2.17 -15.82 4.10
C LEU A 72 1.72 -17.17 4.67
N ASN A 73 0.59 -17.21 5.38
CA ASN A 73 0.06 -18.48 5.93
C ASN A 73 -0.53 -19.41 4.87
N PHE A 74 -0.89 -18.90 3.68
CA PHE A 74 -1.34 -19.72 2.55
C PHE A 74 -0.22 -20.17 1.62
N ALA A 75 1.00 -19.67 1.82
CA ALA A 75 2.17 -19.97 0.98
C ALA A 75 3.10 -21.05 1.57
N ASN A 76 2.67 -21.76 2.63
CA ASN A 76 3.41 -22.82 3.32
C ASN A 76 2.72 -24.18 3.17
#